data_AF-L2GIM5-F1
#
_entry.id   AF-L2GIM5-F1
#
_cell.length_a   1.000
_cell.length_b   1.000
_cell.length_c   1.000
_cell.angle_alpha   90.00
_cell.angle_beta   90.00
_cell.angle_gamma   90.00
#
_symmetry.space_group_name_H-M   'P 1'
#
loop_
_entity.id
_entity.type
_entity.pdbx_description
1 polymer ?
#
loop_
_entity_poly.entity_id
_entity_poly.type
_entity_poly.pdbx_seq_one_letter_code
_entity_poly.pdbx_strand_id
1 'polypeptide(L)'
;NLQKLFLNNNELETLPPEIGELENLRELYLDSNKLETLPDTIRKLSGSLWLLDLRGNNISEEGERGRTLGKKELREIFRGRIKFD
;
A
#
# COMPACT_ATOMS: atom_id res chain seq x y z
N ASN A 1 5.82 -16.43 -6.07
CA ASN A 1 6.36 -16.74 -4.72
C ASN A 1 7.09 -15.58 -4.04
N LEU A 2 6.93 -14.33 -4.49
CA LEU A 2 7.54 -13.19 -3.80
C LEU A 2 6.83 -12.96 -2.45
N GLN A 3 7.61 -12.84 -1.37
CA GLN A 3 7.08 -12.64 -0.01
C GLN A 3 7.43 -11.27 0.58
N LYS A 4 8.54 -10.68 0.17
CA LYS A 4 8.95 -9.35 0.64
C LYS A 4 9.30 -8.50 -0.56
N LEU A 5 8.79 -7.27 -0.58
CA LEU A 5 9.06 -6.29 -1.62
C LEU A 5 9.48 -4.98 -0.95
N PHE A 6 10.68 -4.53 -1.30
CA PHE A 6 11.29 -3.30 -0.80
C PHE A 6 11.33 -2.28 -1.93
N LEU A 7 10.56 -1.21 -1.78
CA LEU A 7 10.47 -0.08 -2.72
C LEU A 7 10.69 1.26 -2.00
N ASN A 8 11.18 1.20 -0.76
CA ASN A 8 11.40 2.34 0.10
C ASN A 8 12.55 3.25 -0.39
N ASN A 9 12.50 4.53 -0.03
CA ASN A 9 13.47 5.57 -0.43
C ASN A 9 13.58 5.75 -1.95
N ASN A 10 12.43 5.88 -2.62
CA ASN A 10 12.35 6.22 -4.03
C ASN A 10 11.49 7.48 -4.22
N GLU A 11 11.22 7.84 -5.48
CA GLU A 11 10.34 8.94 -5.83
C GLU A 11 9.04 8.44 -6.46
N LEU A 12 8.53 7.29 -6.00
CA LEU A 12 7.30 6.71 -6.55
C LEU A 12 6.11 7.61 -6.22
N GLU A 13 5.41 8.07 -7.26
CA GLU A 13 4.18 8.87 -7.14
C GLU A 13 2.93 7.99 -7.22
N THR A 14 3.03 6.84 -7.90
CA THR A 14 1.95 5.86 -8.05
C THR A 14 2.48 4.44 -7.96
N LEU A 15 1.57 3.48 -7.71
CA LEU A 15 1.84 2.06 -7.90
C LEU A 15 0.95 1.50 -9.01
N PRO A 16 1.47 0.57 -9.83
CA PRO A 16 0.68 -0.12 -10.82
C PRO A 16 -0.38 -1.03 -10.16
N PRO A 17 -1.59 -1.17 -10.74
CA PRO A 17 -2.64 -2.02 -10.17
C PRO A 17 -2.23 -3.49 -10.04
N GLU A 18 -1.26 -3.95 -10.83
CA GLU A 18 -0.69 -5.31 -10.82
C GLU A 18 -0.01 -5.66 -9.48
N ILE A 19 0.25 -4.68 -8.60
CA ILE A 19 0.72 -4.95 -7.22
C ILE A 19 -0.22 -5.93 -6.49
N GLY A 20 -1.52 -5.88 -6.79
CA GLY A 20 -2.53 -6.76 -6.21
C GLY A 20 -2.42 -8.24 -6.63
N GLU A 21 -1.62 -8.55 -7.65
CA GLU A 21 -1.39 -9.93 -8.12
C GLU A 21 -0.30 -10.67 -7.32
N LEU A 22 0.43 -9.95 -6.46
CA LEU A 22 1.43 -10.52 -5.57
C LEU A 22 0.77 -11.20 -4.37
N GLU A 23 -0.12 -12.16 -4.59
CA GLU A 23 -0.98 -12.76 -3.55
C GLU A 23 -0.21 -13.43 -2.39
N ASN A 24 1.06 -13.79 -2.62
CA ASN A 24 1.95 -14.36 -1.60
C ASN A 24 2.76 -13.32 -0.80
N LEU A 25 2.57 -12.03 -1.08
CA LEU A 25 3.32 -10.95 -0.48
C LEU A 25 2.94 -10.79 0.99
N ARG A 26 3.96 -10.79 1.84
CA ARG A 26 3.90 -10.72 3.29
C ARG A 26 4.33 -9.34 3.78
N GLU A 27 5.37 -8.77 3.18
CA GLU A 27 5.89 -7.45 3.53
C GLU A 27 5.98 -6.57 2.29
N LEU A 28 5.45 -5.36 2.40
CA LEU A 28 5.58 -4.32 1.40
C LEU A 28 6.08 -3.04 2.07
N TYR A 29 7.34 -2.69 1.80
CA TYR A 29 7.96 -1.45 2.26
C TYR A 29 7.90 -0.42 1.15
N LEU A 30 7.14 0.64 1.39
CA LEU A 30 6.94 1.78 0.49
C LEU A 30 7.32 3.09 1.18
N ASP A 31 7.95 3.04 2.35
CA ASP A 31 8.30 4.22 3.12
C ASP A 31 9.24 5.16 2.36
N SER A 32 9.14 6.45 2.63
CA SER A 32 9.93 7.50 1.98
C SER A 32 9.76 7.47 0.44
N ASN A 33 8.53 7.71 0.00
CA ASN A 33 8.13 7.89 -1.40
C ASN A 33 7.21 9.10 -1.53
N LYS A 34 6.64 9.35 -2.72
CA LYS A 34 5.73 10.48 -2.99
C LYS A 34 4.29 10.02 -3.25
N LEU A 35 3.90 8.85 -2.72
CA LEU A 35 2.58 8.27 -2.99
C LEU A 35 1.49 9.13 -2.33
N GLU A 36 0.46 9.47 -3.10
CA GLU A 36 -0.72 10.17 -2.60
C GLU A 36 -1.90 9.23 -2.34
N THR A 37 -1.96 8.10 -3.05
CA THR A 37 -2.97 7.04 -2.87
C THR A 37 -2.36 5.70 -3.28
N LEU A 38 -3.05 4.60 -2.97
CA LEU A 38 -2.71 3.26 -3.50
C LEU A 38 -3.82 2.75 -4.44
N PRO A 39 -3.51 1.94 -5.47
CA PRO A 39 -4.53 1.38 -6.33
C PRO A 39 -5.51 0.48 -5.53
N ASP A 40 -6.80 0.52 -5.87
CA ASP A 40 -7.84 -0.26 -5.16
C ASP A 40 -7.54 -1.78 -5.15
N THR A 41 -6.84 -2.27 -6.17
CA THR A 41 -6.40 -3.66 -6.29
C THR A 41 -5.52 -4.14 -5.14
N ILE A 42 -4.86 -3.23 -4.39
CA ILE A 42 -4.06 -3.60 -3.23
C ILE A 42 -4.89 -4.31 -2.14
N ARG A 43 -6.22 -4.14 -2.13
CA ARG A 43 -7.16 -4.90 -1.27
C ARG A 43 -6.97 -6.42 -1.38
N LYS A 44 -6.55 -6.94 -2.53
CA LYS A 44 -6.29 -8.37 -2.74
C LYS A 44 -5.19 -8.91 -1.82
N LEU A 45 -4.24 -8.05 -1.43
CA LEU A 45 -3.14 -8.40 -0.55
C LEU A 45 -3.56 -8.46 0.94
N SER A 46 -4.80 -8.08 1.27
CA SER A 46 -5.28 -8.07 2.66
C SER A 46 -5.30 -9.45 3.33
N GLY A 47 -5.32 -10.54 2.55
CA GLY A 47 -5.24 -11.90 3.07
C GLY A 47 -3.83 -12.36 3.42
N SER A 48 -2.79 -11.76 2.84
CA SER A 48 -1.40 -12.25 2.92
C SER A 48 -0.42 -11.26 3.56
N LEU A 49 -0.62 -9.95 3.40
CA LEU A 49 0.26 -8.95 4.00
C LEU A 49 0.18 -8.98 5.52
N TRP A 50 1.33 -8.97 6.18
CA TRP A 50 1.45 -8.73 7.62
C TRP A 50 2.02 -7.34 7.93
N LEU A 51 2.69 -6.71 6.95
CA LEU A 51 3.20 -5.35 7.07
C LEU A 51 3.12 -4.60 5.73
N LEU A 52 2.49 -3.43 5.78
CA LEU A 52 2.50 -2.40 4.74
C LEU A 52 3.06 -1.10 5.36
N ASP A 53 4.27 -0.73 4.98
CA ASP A 53 4.92 0.47 5.50
C ASP A 53 4.78 1.63 4.49
N LEU A 54 4.04 2.69 4.86
CA LEU A 54 3.82 3.88 4.03
C LEU A 54 4.37 5.15 4.66
N ARG A 55 5.18 5.05 5.72
CA ARG A 55 5.72 6.21 6.44
C ARG A 55 6.48 7.13 5.49
N GLY A 56 6.39 8.44 5.66
CA GLY A 56 7.06 9.40 4.77
C GLY A 56 6.52 9.40 3.33
N ASN A 57 5.23 9.08 3.13
CA ASN A 57 4.48 9.37 1.91
C ASN A 57 3.44 10.47 2.15
N ASN A 58 2.78 10.92 1.08
CA ASN A 58 1.76 11.97 1.11
C ASN A 58 0.34 11.40 0.99
N ILE A 59 0.07 10.22 1.59
CA ILE A 59 -1.22 9.53 1.41
C ILE A 59 -2.38 10.42 1.89
N SER A 60 -3.30 10.69 0.98
CA SER A 60 -4.54 11.46 1.21
C SER A 60 -5.47 10.72 2.18
N GLU A 61 -6.35 11.44 2.88
CA GLU A 61 -7.27 10.80 3.85
C GLU A 61 -8.28 9.86 3.18
N GLU A 62 -8.77 10.22 1.99
CA GLU A 62 -9.70 9.42 1.19
C GLU A 62 -9.15 9.19 -0.22
N GLY A 63 -9.50 8.06 -0.83
CA GLY A 63 -9.16 7.75 -2.22
C GLY A 63 -10.30 8.06 -3.20
N GLU A 64 -10.06 7.86 -4.50
CA GLU A 64 -11.13 7.94 -5.50
C GLU A 64 -11.90 6.61 -5.55
N ARG A 65 -13.21 6.66 -5.28
CA ARG A 65 -14.07 5.48 -5.16
C ARG A 65 -13.91 4.50 -6.34
N GLY A 66 -13.45 3.29 -6.05
CA GLY A 66 -13.28 2.21 -7.02
C GLY A 66 -12.03 2.33 -7.90
N ARG A 67 -11.14 3.29 -7.62
CA ARG A 67 -9.87 3.49 -8.35
C ARG A 67 -8.69 3.46 -7.40
N THR A 68 -8.73 4.26 -6.35
CA THR A 68 -7.62 4.40 -5.39
C THR A 68 -8.11 4.44 -3.96
N LEU A 69 -7.18 4.26 -3.02
CA LEU A 69 -7.41 4.20 -1.58
C LEU A 69 -6.57 5.24 -0.86
N GLY A 70 -7.21 5.95 0.07
CA GLY A 70 -6.56 6.83 1.03
C GLY A 70 -6.37 6.16 2.38
N LYS A 71 -5.94 6.94 3.38
CA LYS A 71 -5.64 6.44 4.73
C LYS A 71 -6.85 5.77 5.37
N LYS A 72 -8.05 6.31 5.21
CA LYS A 72 -9.28 5.80 5.82
C LYS A 72 -9.58 4.37 5.37
N GLU A 73 -9.63 4.14 4.07
CA GLU A 73 -9.91 2.81 3.52
C GLU A 73 -8.77 1.83 3.85
N LEU A 74 -7.53 2.28 3.72
CA LEU A 74 -6.35 1.45 4.01
C LEU A 74 -6.30 1.00 5.48
N ARG A 75 -6.70 1.86 6.43
CA ARG A 75 -6.84 1.48 7.85
C ARG A 75 -7.91 0.41 8.06
N GLU A 76 -9.04 0.51 7.36
CA GLU A 76 -10.12 -0.49 7.47
C GLU A 76 -9.68 -1.87 6.93
N ILE A 77 -8.95 -1.89 5.82
CA ILE A 77 -8.50 -3.10 5.14
C ILE A 77 -7.35 -3.79 5.89
N PHE A 78 -6.30 -3.02 6.23
CA PHE A 78 -5.05 -3.59 6.76
C PHE A 78 -4.98 -3.54 8.29
N ARG A 79 -5.76 -2.67 8.94
CA ARG A 79 -5.86 -2.55 10.41
C ARG A 79 -4.49 -2.35 11.06
N GLY A 80 -4.10 -3.18 12.03
CA GLY A 80 -2.79 -3.07 12.70
C GLY A 80 -1.57 -3.44 11.84
N ARG A 81 -1.75 -3.71 10.55
CA ARG A 81 -0.68 -4.15 9.63
C ARG A 81 -0.18 -3.03 8.73
N ILE A 82 -0.63 -1.79 8.92
CA ILE A 82 -0.24 -0.63 8.11
C ILE A 82 0.37 0.47 8.99
N LYS A 83 1.37 1.17 8.48
CA LYS A 83 2.05 2.29 9.14
C LYS A 83 2.02 3.53 8.25
N PHE A 84 1.72 4.70 8.81
CA PHE A 84 1.60 5.96 8.06
C PHE A 84 2.51 7.08 8.58
N ASP A 85 2.89 7.03 9.86
CA ASP A 85 3.62 8.04 10.63
C ASP A 85 5.12 7.76 10.72
#